data_AF-A0A084AAI9-F1
#
_entry.id   AF-A0A084AAI9-F1
#
_cell.length_a   1.000
_cell.length_b   1.000
_cell.length_c   1.000
_cell.angle_alpha   90.00
_cell.angle_beta   90.00
_cell.angle_gamma   90.00
#
_symmetry.space_group_name_H-M   'P 1'
#
loop_
_entity.id
_entity.type
_entity.pdbx_description
1 polymer ?
#
loop_
_entity_poly.entity_id
_entity_poly.type
_entity_poly.pdbx_seq_one_letter_code
_entity_poly.pdbx_strand_id
1 'polypeptide(L)'
;MSSPKIDYKKSDKNYYLPKGISLIELPALNYLMIDGKGAPTSPAFQEAIALLYATAYMISMSYRNSNFTIENFQPFVVPPLEGLWTSKNEPIDGKIDKNDFIWRLMLRMPDFVNDQVVEKAKKLVEVKKGLDLSGLEFGKVEDGLCYKHFMSAPLTKRKKLLRSFLLMLKNMI
;
A
#
# COMPACT_ATOMS: atom_id res chain seq x y z
N MET A 1 -24.58 10.89 16.64
CA MET A 1 -23.69 9.71 16.68
C MET A 1 -22.90 9.72 15.38
N SER A 2 -21.56 9.69 15.42
CA SER A 2 -20.77 9.67 14.18
C SER A 2 -20.99 8.35 13.46
N SER A 3 -21.33 8.38 12.18
CA SER A 3 -21.44 7.17 11.35
C SER A 3 -20.19 6.30 11.48
N PRO A 4 -20.32 4.97 11.53
CA PRO A 4 -19.18 4.07 11.66
C PRO A 4 -18.19 4.32 10.51
N LYS A 5 -16.93 4.56 10.89
CA LYS A 5 -15.83 4.80 9.96
C LYS A 5 -15.06 3.48 9.76
N ILE A 6 -14.84 3.08 8.51
CA ILE A 6 -14.00 1.91 8.20
C ILE A 6 -12.56 2.21 8.65
N ASP A 7 -12.00 1.31 9.44
CA ASP A 7 -10.61 1.37 9.90
C ASP A 7 -10.02 -0.04 9.82
N TYR A 8 -9.33 -0.33 8.71
CA TYR A 8 -8.82 -1.67 8.42
C TYR A 8 -7.80 -2.17 9.46
N LYS A 9 -7.08 -1.26 10.13
CA LYS A 9 -6.20 -1.66 11.24
C LYS A 9 -6.98 -2.21 12.43
N LYS A 10 -8.27 -1.88 12.56
CA LYS A 10 -9.16 -2.35 13.62
C LYS A 10 -10.01 -3.54 13.19
N SER A 11 -10.58 -3.51 11.97
CA SER A 11 -11.41 -4.61 11.46
C SER A 11 -10.57 -5.83 11.08
N ASP A 12 -9.39 -5.61 10.47
CA ASP A 12 -8.58 -6.66 9.87
C ASP A 12 -7.25 -6.80 10.63
N LYS A 13 -7.33 -6.85 11.97
CA LYS A 13 -6.15 -6.84 12.86
C LYS A 13 -5.10 -7.87 12.51
N ASN A 14 -5.50 -9.06 12.04
CA ASN A 14 -4.56 -10.11 11.68
C ASN A 14 -3.71 -9.75 10.45
N TYR A 15 -4.21 -8.88 9.57
CA TYR A 15 -3.48 -8.43 8.38
C TYR A 15 -2.48 -7.32 8.73
N TYR A 16 -2.84 -6.42 9.65
CA TYR A 16 -2.03 -5.24 9.98
C TYR A 16 -1.16 -5.38 11.22
N LEU A 17 -1.61 -6.14 12.22
CA LEU A 17 -1.01 -6.26 13.55
C LEU A 17 -1.01 -7.73 14.05
N PRO A 18 -0.41 -8.69 13.32
CA PRO A 18 -0.27 -10.05 13.82
C PRO A 18 0.58 -10.06 15.10
N LYS A 19 0.19 -10.89 16.09
CA LYS A 19 0.88 -11.01 17.39
C LYS A 19 2.23 -11.75 17.33
N GLY A 20 2.55 -12.32 16.17
CA GLY A 20 3.77 -13.11 15.93
C GLY A 20 3.91 -13.41 14.44
N ILE A 21 4.72 -14.40 14.09
CA ILE A 21 4.70 -14.96 12.73
C ILE A 21 3.41 -15.77 12.59
N SER A 22 2.59 -15.44 11.60
CA SER A 22 1.29 -16.10 11.39
C SER A 22 1.13 -16.43 9.91
N LEU A 23 0.73 -17.66 9.61
CA LEU A 23 0.24 -18.03 8.29
C LEU A 23 -1.17 -17.45 8.13
N ILE A 24 -1.39 -16.65 7.08
CA ILE A 24 -2.67 -16.02 6.77
C ILE A 24 -3.01 -16.25 5.30
N GLU A 25 -4.29 -16.25 4.99
CA GLU A 25 -4.79 -16.20 3.62
C GLU A 25 -5.34 -14.79 3.38
N LEU A 26 -4.72 -14.05 2.48
CA LEU A 26 -5.14 -12.70 2.09
C LEU A 26 -5.95 -12.79 0.79
N PRO A 27 -7.25 -12.46 0.82
CA PRO A 27 -8.06 -12.48 -0.38
C PRO A 27 -7.65 -11.37 -1.34
N ALA A 28 -8.20 -11.36 -2.54
CA ALA A 28 -8.09 -10.24 -3.46
C ALA A 28 -8.71 -8.97 -2.82
N LEU A 29 -7.87 -7.94 -2.61
CA LEU A 29 -8.27 -6.64 -2.04
C LEU A 29 -8.04 -5.51 -3.05
N ASN A 30 -8.84 -4.44 -2.97
CA ASN A 30 -8.71 -3.28 -3.86
C ASN A 30 -7.55 -2.36 -3.41
N TYR A 31 -6.75 -1.89 -4.36
CA TYR A 31 -5.61 -0.99 -4.11
C TYR A 31 -5.53 0.12 -5.17
N LEU A 32 -5.14 1.31 -4.73
CA LEU A 32 -4.43 2.26 -5.60
C LEU A 32 -2.97 1.84 -5.65
N MET A 33 -2.36 1.84 -6.83
CA MET A 33 -1.02 1.30 -7.06
C MET A 33 -0.20 2.22 -7.96
N ILE A 34 1.10 2.32 -7.69
CA ILE A 34 2.08 2.96 -8.58
C ILE A 34 3.35 2.10 -8.61
N ASP A 35 3.80 1.79 -9.82
CA ASP A 35 5.06 1.11 -10.06
C ASP A 35 6.22 2.09 -10.24
N GLY A 36 7.40 1.65 -9.85
CA GLY A 36 8.61 2.43 -10.06
C GLY A 36 9.88 1.67 -9.71
N LYS A 37 10.98 2.41 -9.74
CA LYS A 37 12.32 1.88 -9.51
C LYS A 37 13.22 2.88 -8.80
N GLY A 38 14.32 2.38 -8.27
CA GLY A 38 15.32 3.16 -7.56
C GLY A 38 15.10 3.23 -6.06
N ALA A 39 16.03 3.93 -5.39
CA ALA A 39 16.08 3.97 -3.94
C ALA A 39 14.82 4.63 -3.34
N PRO A 40 14.40 4.26 -2.12
CA PRO A 40 13.28 4.94 -1.42
C PRO A 40 13.54 6.43 -1.13
N THR A 41 14.80 6.85 -1.22
CA THR A 41 15.23 8.26 -1.09
C THR A 41 15.18 9.03 -2.40
N SER A 42 14.84 8.38 -3.51
CA SER A 42 14.76 9.03 -4.82
C SER A 42 13.52 9.94 -4.92
N PRO A 43 13.58 11.00 -5.75
CA PRO A 43 12.41 11.84 -6.03
C PRO A 43 11.21 11.03 -6.53
N ALA A 44 11.44 10.06 -7.43
CA ALA A 44 10.38 9.22 -8.01
C ALA A 44 9.59 8.44 -6.94
N PHE A 45 10.29 7.92 -5.92
CA PHE A 45 9.63 7.22 -4.81
C PHE A 45 8.75 8.15 -3.98
N GLN A 46 9.24 9.36 -3.67
CA GLN A 46 8.50 10.35 -2.90
C GLN A 46 7.30 10.90 -3.67
N GLU A 47 7.46 11.09 -4.98
CA GLU A 47 6.39 11.49 -5.90
C GLU A 47 5.29 10.44 -5.96
N ALA A 48 5.63 9.17 -6.14
CA ALA A 48 4.65 8.07 -6.13
C ALA A 48 3.82 8.04 -4.83
N ILE A 49 4.46 8.23 -3.67
CA ILE A 49 3.76 8.36 -2.39
C ILE A 49 2.81 9.55 -2.40
N ALA A 50 3.27 10.72 -2.87
CA ALA A 50 2.46 11.93 -2.91
C ALA A 50 1.21 11.76 -3.80
N LEU A 51 1.36 11.13 -4.97
CA LEU A 51 0.28 10.83 -5.91
C LEU A 51 -0.75 9.87 -5.32
N LEU A 52 -0.29 8.77 -4.71
CA LEU A 52 -1.15 7.79 -4.02
C LEU A 52 -1.98 8.46 -2.92
N TYR A 53 -1.33 9.24 -2.03
CA TYR A 53 -2.03 9.91 -0.95
C TYR A 53 -2.94 11.03 -1.45
N ALA A 54 -2.55 11.80 -2.47
CA ALA A 54 -3.41 12.84 -3.02
C ALA A 54 -4.74 12.24 -3.52
N THR A 55 -4.68 11.11 -4.23
CA THR A 55 -5.86 10.41 -4.75
C THR A 55 -6.67 9.76 -3.62
N ALA A 56 -6.02 9.03 -2.70
CA ALA A 56 -6.69 8.41 -1.55
C ALA A 56 -7.43 9.45 -0.68
N TYR A 57 -6.81 10.60 -0.42
CA TYR A 57 -7.45 11.65 0.35
C TYR A 57 -8.59 12.32 -0.41
N MET A 58 -8.47 12.52 -1.72
CA MET A 58 -9.57 13.03 -2.55
C MET A 58 -10.82 12.15 -2.42
N ILE A 59 -10.64 10.81 -2.45
CA ILE A 59 -11.72 9.85 -2.26
C ILE A 59 -12.25 9.89 -0.82
N SER A 60 -11.37 9.87 0.18
CA SER A 60 -11.77 9.86 1.60
C SER A 60 -12.52 11.12 2.03
N MET A 61 -12.26 12.25 1.36
CA MET A 61 -12.87 13.56 1.63
C MET A 61 -13.98 13.91 0.64
N SER A 62 -14.44 12.95 -0.18
CA SER A 62 -15.52 13.13 -1.15
C SER A 62 -16.79 13.72 -0.52
N TYR A 63 -17.12 13.32 0.72
CA TYR A 63 -18.24 13.85 1.49
C TYR A 63 -18.18 15.36 1.78
N ARG A 64 -17.02 16.00 1.58
CA ARG A 64 -16.82 17.46 1.69
C ARG A 64 -16.80 18.17 0.33
N ASN A 65 -17.00 17.45 -0.76
CA ASN A 65 -16.92 17.96 -2.12
C ASN A 65 -18.25 17.72 -2.84
N SER A 66 -19.03 18.78 -3.06
CA SER A 66 -20.33 18.72 -3.72
C SER A 66 -20.27 18.16 -5.15
N ASN A 67 -19.11 18.27 -5.82
CA ASN A 67 -18.92 17.77 -7.17
C ASN A 67 -18.45 16.31 -7.20
N PHE A 68 -18.23 15.68 -6.03
CA PHE A 68 -17.72 14.31 -5.93
C PHE A 68 -18.52 13.46 -4.94
N THR A 69 -19.72 13.05 -5.35
CA THR A 69 -20.51 12.03 -4.65
C THR A 69 -20.07 10.64 -5.07
N ILE A 70 -19.94 9.74 -4.10
CA ILE A 70 -19.66 8.32 -4.30
C ILE A 70 -20.87 7.54 -3.77
N GLU A 71 -21.38 6.61 -4.57
CA GLU A 71 -22.50 5.74 -4.17
C GLU A 71 -22.07 4.82 -3.02
N ASN A 72 -22.97 4.60 -2.04
CA ASN A 72 -22.70 3.75 -0.87
C ASN A 72 -21.46 4.16 -0.06
N PHE A 73 -21.05 5.43 -0.15
CA PHE A 73 -19.88 5.94 0.55
C PHE A 73 -19.98 5.73 2.05
N GLN A 74 -18.91 5.19 2.62
CA GLN A 74 -18.68 5.18 4.06
C GLN A 74 -17.38 5.92 4.37
N PRO A 75 -17.36 6.82 5.38
CA PRO A 75 -16.10 7.39 5.85
C PRO A 75 -15.09 6.28 6.17
N PHE A 76 -13.83 6.47 5.78
CA PHE A 76 -12.77 5.51 6.07
C PHE A 76 -11.46 6.20 6.47
N VAL A 77 -10.62 5.49 7.21
CA VAL A 77 -9.23 5.88 7.47
C VAL A 77 -8.37 5.38 6.32
N VAL A 78 -7.61 6.28 5.68
CA VAL A 78 -6.61 5.88 4.67
C VAL A 78 -5.65 4.86 5.31
N PRO A 79 -5.52 3.63 4.77
CA PRO A 79 -4.68 2.60 5.36
C PRO A 79 -3.18 2.94 5.30
N PRO A 80 -2.33 2.19 6.03
CA PRO A 80 -0.89 2.32 5.90
C PRO A 80 -0.43 2.12 4.44
N LEU A 81 0.62 2.82 4.04
CA LEU A 81 1.32 2.55 2.79
C LEU A 81 1.89 1.13 2.81
N GLU A 82 1.61 0.38 1.74
CA GLU A 82 2.17 -0.94 1.49
C GLU A 82 3.12 -0.86 0.29
N GLY A 83 4.06 -1.80 0.21
CA GLY A 83 5.02 -1.85 -0.88
C GLY A 83 5.50 -3.25 -1.15
N LEU A 84 5.40 -3.67 -2.41
CA LEU A 84 6.07 -4.87 -2.93
C LEU A 84 7.44 -4.48 -3.46
N TRP A 85 8.45 -5.31 -3.19
CA TRP A 85 9.84 -5.00 -3.50
C TRP A 85 10.50 -6.19 -4.19
N THR A 86 11.16 -5.90 -5.30
CA THR A 86 12.13 -6.78 -5.95
C THR A 86 13.36 -5.98 -6.34
N SER A 87 14.34 -6.62 -6.94
CA SER A 87 15.58 -6.00 -7.38
C SER A 87 15.89 -6.45 -8.79
N LYS A 88 16.40 -5.54 -9.63
CA LYS A 88 16.87 -5.86 -10.97
C LYS A 88 18.04 -6.84 -10.94
N ASN A 89 18.94 -6.66 -9.97
CA ASN A 89 20.14 -7.48 -9.80
C ASN A 89 20.09 -8.23 -8.46
N GLU A 90 20.72 -9.40 -8.44
CA GLU A 90 20.93 -10.16 -7.20
C GLU A 90 21.89 -9.41 -6.25
N PRO A 91 21.78 -9.67 -4.93
CA PRO A 91 22.73 -9.12 -3.97
C PRO A 91 24.17 -9.60 -4.25
N ILE A 92 25.13 -8.67 -4.30
CA ILE A 92 26.56 -8.99 -4.35
C ILE A 92 27.11 -8.95 -2.92
N ASP A 93 27.72 -10.04 -2.46
CA ASP A 93 28.20 -10.21 -1.07
C ASP A 93 27.15 -9.87 0.01
N GLY A 94 25.88 -10.21 -0.26
CA GLY A 94 24.76 -9.94 0.65
C GLY A 94 24.38 -8.45 0.76
N LYS A 95 24.86 -7.60 -0.15
CA LYS A 95 24.47 -6.20 -0.29
C LYS A 95 23.68 -6.02 -1.59
N ILE A 96 22.55 -5.34 -1.49
CA ILE A 96 21.75 -4.93 -2.66
C ILE A 96 21.98 -3.44 -2.87
N ASP A 97 22.25 -3.03 -4.11
CA ASP A 97 22.20 -1.62 -4.47
C ASP A 97 20.74 -1.16 -4.45
N LYS A 98 20.44 -0.17 -3.62
CA LYS A 98 19.08 0.38 -3.50
C LYS A 98 18.61 1.01 -4.81
N ASN A 99 19.52 1.42 -5.69
CA ASN A 99 19.18 1.94 -7.00
C ASN A 99 18.61 0.86 -7.94
N ASP A 100 18.86 -0.42 -7.66
CA ASP A 100 18.33 -1.54 -8.42
C ASP A 100 16.94 -1.98 -7.95
N PHE A 101 16.39 -1.37 -6.90
CA PHE A 101 15.06 -1.70 -6.43
C PHE A 101 14.01 -1.44 -7.50
N ILE A 102 13.09 -2.39 -7.63
CA ILE A 102 11.85 -2.26 -8.38
C ILE A 102 10.75 -2.42 -7.33
N TRP A 103 9.80 -1.51 -7.33
CA TRP A 103 8.76 -1.46 -6.31
C TRP A 103 7.39 -1.18 -6.91
N ARG A 104 6.38 -1.72 -6.23
CA ARG A 104 4.97 -1.35 -6.40
C ARG A 104 4.47 -0.82 -5.08
N LEU A 105 4.16 0.47 -5.02
CA LEU A 105 3.59 1.12 -3.85
C LEU A 105 2.07 1.06 -3.91
N MET A 106 1.43 0.78 -2.77
CA MET A 106 0.01 0.47 -2.73
C MET A 106 -0.69 1.09 -1.51
N LEU A 107 -1.93 1.53 -1.71
CA LEU A 107 -2.85 1.92 -0.64
C LEU A 107 -4.17 1.17 -0.81
N ARG A 108 -4.53 0.36 0.18
CA ARG A 108 -5.80 -0.39 0.17
C ARG A 108 -6.99 0.58 0.15
N MET A 109 -7.97 0.29 -0.71
CA MET A 109 -9.22 1.03 -0.82
C MET A 109 -10.43 0.19 -0.39
N PRO A 110 -11.51 0.83 0.11
CA PRO A 110 -12.77 0.15 0.36
C PRO A 110 -13.44 -0.45 -0.88
N ASP A 111 -14.32 -1.43 -0.66
CA ASP A 111 -15.00 -2.16 -1.74
C ASP A 111 -15.95 -1.29 -2.57
N PHE A 112 -16.47 -0.20 -1.98
CA PHE A 112 -17.29 0.78 -2.72
C PHE A 112 -16.48 1.65 -3.68
N VAL A 113 -15.14 1.63 -3.59
CA VAL A 113 -14.26 2.33 -4.54
C VAL A 113 -14.13 1.45 -5.78
N ASN A 114 -14.50 2.01 -6.94
CA ASN A 114 -14.39 1.36 -8.25
C ASN A 114 -13.63 2.26 -9.23
N ASP A 115 -13.43 1.80 -10.47
CA ASP A 115 -12.68 2.54 -11.49
C ASP A 115 -13.24 3.94 -11.75
N GLN A 116 -14.57 4.10 -11.77
CA GLN A 116 -15.21 5.41 -12.00
C GLN A 116 -14.91 6.39 -10.86
N VAL A 117 -14.91 5.91 -9.61
CA VAL A 117 -14.56 6.71 -8.44
C VAL A 117 -13.10 7.15 -8.52
N VAL A 118 -12.19 6.24 -8.87
CA VAL A 118 -10.76 6.55 -8.96
C VAL A 118 -10.47 7.52 -10.11
N GLU A 119 -11.03 7.28 -11.29
CA GLU A 119 -10.84 8.16 -12.45
C GLU A 119 -11.38 9.57 -12.18
N LYS A 120 -12.52 9.69 -11.49
CA LYS A 120 -13.03 11.00 -11.06
C LYS A 120 -12.11 11.66 -10.03
N ALA A 121 -11.58 10.90 -9.07
CA ALA A 121 -10.63 11.42 -8.09
C ALA A 121 -9.34 11.92 -8.76
N LYS A 122 -8.79 11.16 -9.73
CA LYS A 122 -7.59 11.53 -10.50
C LYS A 122 -7.77 12.88 -11.20
N LYS A 123 -8.86 13.04 -11.96
CA LYS A 123 -9.19 14.30 -12.65
C LYS A 123 -9.30 15.48 -11.69
N LEU A 124 -9.93 15.29 -10.53
CA LEU A 124 -10.06 16.36 -9.53
C LEU A 124 -8.71 16.73 -8.90
N VAL A 125 -7.82 15.76 -8.70
CA VAL A 125 -6.47 16.02 -8.19
C VAL A 125 -5.61 16.71 -9.23
N GLU A 126 -5.63 16.24 -10.48
CA GLU A 126 -4.96 16.87 -11.63
C GLU A 126 -5.34 18.34 -11.75
N VAL A 127 -6.63 18.66 -11.79
CA VAL A 127 -7.12 20.05 -11.88
C VAL A 127 -6.72 20.88 -10.66
N LYS A 128 -6.80 20.31 -9.45
CA LYS A 128 -6.55 21.05 -8.21
C LYS A 128 -5.07 21.27 -7.91
N LYS A 129 -4.20 20.33 -8.31
CA LYS A 129 -2.79 20.29 -7.90
C LYS A 129 -1.80 20.34 -9.06
N GLY A 130 -2.24 20.19 -10.31
CA GLY A 130 -1.36 20.14 -11.48
C GLY A 130 -0.42 18.93 -11.47
N LEU A 131 -0.84 17.81 -10.87
CA LEU A 131 -0.06 16.58 -10.78
C LEU A 131 -0.43 15.64 -11.92
N ASP A 132 0.53 14.91 -12.48
CA ASP A 132 0.27 13.84 -13.44
C ASP A 132 -0.04 12.52 -12.70
N LEU A 133 -1.22 11.95 -12.95
CA LEU A 133 -1.68 10.69 -12.36
C LEU A 133 -1.77 9.55 -13.37
N SER A 134 -1.18 9.70 -14.56
CA SER A 134 -1.17 8.66 -15.60
C SER A 134 -0.57 7.33 -15.12
N GLY A 135 0.44 7.37 -14.25
CA GLY A 135 1.07 6.20 -13.65
C GLY A 135 0.31 5.60 -12.45
N LEU A 136 -0.83 6.17 -12.04
CA LEU A 136 -1.65 5.63 -10.96
C LEU A 136 -2.68 4.64 -11.50
N GLU A 137 -2.58 3.41 -11.01
CA GLU A 137 -3.45 2.29 -11.31
C GLU A 137 -4.42 2.01 -10.15
N PHE A 138 -5.54 1.38 -10.46
CA PHE A 138 -6.47 0.81 -9.49
C PHE A 138 -6.80 -0.62 -9.88
N GLY A 139 -6.89 -1.50 -8.90
CA GLY A 139 -7.18 -2.91 -9.16
C GLY A 139 -7.11 -3.77 -7.92
N LYS A 140 -7.32 -5.08 -8.15
CA LYS A 140 -7.24 -6.10 -7.11
C LYS A 140 -5.85 -6.71 -7.04
N VAL A 141 -5.35 -6.90 -5.83
CA VAL A 141 -4.13 -7.66 -5.54
C VAL A 141 -4.48 -8.79 -4.60
N GLU A 142 -4.05 -10.00 -4.96
CA GLU A 142 -4.22 -11.21 -4.18
C GLU A 142 -2.84 -11.73 -3.76
N ASP A 143 -2.56 -11.64 -2.45
CA ASP A 143 -1.34 -12.20 -1.87
C ASP A 143 -1.50 -13.71 -1.59
N GLY A 144 -2.74 -14.20 -1.46
CA GLY A 144 -3.05 -15.60 -1.18
C GLY A 144 -2.46 -16.06 0.16
N LEU A 145 -1.98 -17.30 0.20
CA LEU A 145 -1.39 -17.90 1.39
C LEU A 145 0.02 -17.33 1.66
N CYS A 146 0.18 -16.57 2.74
CA CYS A 146 1.44 -15.93 3.09
C CYS A 146 1.73 -15.93 4.60
N TYR A 147 3.00 -15.78 4.95
CA TYR A 147 3.40 -15.54 6.33
C TYR A 147 3.49 -14.04 6.61
N LYS A 148 2.79 -13.58 7.64
CA LYS A 148 2.84 -12.18 8.11
C LYS A 148 3.57 -12.10 9.44
N HIS A 149 4.37 -11.05 9.60
CA HIS A 149 5.02 -10.72 10.86
C HIS A 149 5.00 -9.21 11.08
N PHE A 150 4.56 -8.78 12.26
CA PHE A 150 4.65 -7.39 12.67
C PHE A 150 6.02 -7.12 13.29
N MET A 151 6.73 -6.13 12.77
CA MET A 151 8.06 -5.78 13.23
C MET A 151 8.08 -4.37 13.84
N SER A 152 8.23 -4.32 15.15
CA SER A 152 8.35 -3.07 15.93
C SER A 152 9.75 -2.46 15.93
N ALA A 153 10.75 -3.16 15.36
CA ALA A 153 12.15 -2.72 15.38
C ALA A 153 12.48 -1.70 14.25
N PRO A 154 13.41 -0.75 14.50
CA PRO A 154 13.90 0.19 13.49
C PRO A 154 14.46 -0.53 12.25
N LEU A 155 14.36 0.10 11.07
CA LEU A 155 14.83 -0.42 9.78
C LEU A 155 16.26 -0.99 9.84
N THR A 156 17.14 -0.37 10.63
CA THR A 156 18.54 -0.77 10.83
C THR A 156 18.72 -2.14 11.50
N LYS A 157 17.75 -2.60 12.31
CA LYS A 157 17.81 -3.90 13.01
C LYS A 157 17.07 -5.03 12.26
N ARG A 158 16.40 -4.74 11.13
CA ARG A 158 15.54 -5.69 10.41
C ARG A 158 16.30 -6.83 9.73
N LYS A 159 17.54 -6.62 9.30
CA LYS A 159 18.35 -7.67 8.62
C LYS A 159 18.52 -8.93 9.46
N LYS A 160 18.70 -8.79 10.78
CA LYS A 160 18.84 -9.94 11.69
C LYS A 160 17.52 -10.71 11.84
N LEU A 161 16.39 -9.98 11.87
CA LEU A 161 15.05 -10.57 11.96
C LEU A 161 14.63 -11.27 10.66
N LEU A 162 14.84 -10.64 9.50
CA LEU A 162 14.61 -11.23 8.19
C LEU A 162 15.41 -12.51 7.99
N ARG A 163 16.68 -12.53 8.42
CA ARG A 163 17.50 -13.74 8.38
C ARG A 163 16.93 -14.85 9.27
N SER A 164 16.49 -14.51 10.49
CA SER A 164 15.85 -15.46 11.40
C SER A 164 14.51 -15.99 10.84
N PHE A 165 13.75 -15.14 10.15
CA PHE A 165 12.49 -15.51 9.50
C PHE A 165 12.73 -16.45 8.31
N LEU A 166 13.68 -16.11 7.43
CA LEU A 166 14.06 -16.98 6.31
C LEU A 166 14.63 -18.33 6.78
N LEU A 167 15.39 -18.34 7.88
CA LEU A 167 15.86 -19.58 8.53
C LEU A 167 14.70 -20.41 9.09
N MET A 168 13.71 -19.78 9.72
CA MET A 168 12.52 -20.46 10.20
C MET A 168 11.74 -21.11 9.06
N LEU A 169 11.50 -20.37 7.97
CA LEU A 169 10.79 -20.89 6.79
C LEU A 169 11.55 -22.06 6.14
N LYS A 170 12.88 -21.99 6.05
CA LYS A 170 13.71 -23.09 5.54
C LYS A 170 13.68 -24.36 6.40
N ASN A 171 13.36 -24.25 7.68
CA ASN A 171 13.26 -25.39 8.59
C ASN A 171 11.83 -25.93 8.71
N MET A 172 10.85 -25.30 8.07
CA MET A 172 9.44 -25.69 8.06
C MET A 172 9.03 -26.43 6.77
N ILE A 173 9.94 -26.56 5.80
CA ILE A 173 9.80 -27.31 4.53
C ILE A 173 10.88 -28.39 4.54
#